data_AF-A0A928U1V9-F1
#
_entry.id   AF-A0A928U1V9-F1
#
_cell.length_a   1.000
_cell.length_b   1.000
_cell.length_c   1.000
_cell.angle_alpha   90.00
_cell.angle_beta   90.00
_cell.angle_gamma   90.00
#
_symmetry.space_group_name_H-M   'P 1'
#
loop_
_entity.id
_entity.type
_entity.pdbx_description
1 polymer ?
#
loop_
_entity_poly.entity_id
_entity_poly.type
_entity_poly.pdbx_seq_one_letter_code
_entity_poly.pdbx_strand_id
1 'polypeptide(L)'
;MDFNTQQVQEAVEQIATILSNLVVAGVQGKDGVGMGKLEAGMRQMLQEVGRQALTQVMEKSDIIEPSIRCICQHQAAYRCRREGMVITVFGRVKYKRSYYICPQCGRGEKPLDKRLQIMPGEMSPGLKPLLALLGIQTSFDEAAKLAKLLLLVDIIWRLIEENFPQAIQILDWYHAVEYLTPVAQAAFQETDKQTAWLTTMKEHLWFSRTQTVIDACLAVADPTSVSDPAAKAATYFQNNLARMDYASLRQQGYFMGSGALESGCKQIGTMRLKRSGAQWLEDGARWVAKARAVWLSGQWQEVVHDYASLPVTI
;
A
#
# COMPACT_ATOMS: atom_id res chain seq x y z
N MET A 1 25.26 15.14 7.54
CA MET A 1 25.19 16.53 7.04
C MET A 1 25.09 17.40 8.27
N ASP A 2 26.16 18.10 8.61
CA ASP A 2 26.15 19.06 9.72
C ASP A 2 25.60 20.37 9.17
N PHE A 3 24.33 20.65 9.49
CA PHE A 3 23.71 21.92 9.15
C PHE A 3 24.14 22.96 10.20
N ASN A 4 24.40 24.20 9.76
CA ASN A 4 24.67 25.32 10.67
C ASN A 4 23.51 25.48 11.66
N THR A 5 23.76 25.16 12.93
CA THR A 5 22.74 25.00 13.98
C THR A 5 21.88 26.25 14.16
N GLN A 6 22.46 27.44 13.97
CA GLN A 6 21.75 28.72 14.16
C GLN A 6 20.79 29.04 13.01
N GLN A 7 21.21 28.84 11.75
CA GLN A 7 20.34 29.04 10.59
C GLN A 7 19.20 28.03 10.52
N VAL A 8 19.45 26.80 10.98
CA VAL A 8 18.40 25.79 11.12
C VAL A 8 17.39 26.21 12.18
N GLN A 9 17.86 26.75 13.30
CA GLN A 9 17.00 27.12 14.43
C GLN A 9 16.08 28.31 14.09
N GLU A 10 16.59 29.33 13.41
CA GLU A 10 15.76 30.45 12.91
C GLU A 10 14.71 29.99 11.89
N ALA A 11 15.09 29.10 10.96
CA ALA A 11 14.15 28.54 9.99
C ALA A 11 13.07 27.67 10.67
N VAL A 12 13.45 26.90 11.69
CA VAL A 12 12.52 26.09 12.49
C VAL A 12 11.53 26.97 13.25
N GLU A 13 11.98 28.06 13.86
CA GLU A 13 11.09 29.01 14.54
C GLU A 13 10.07 29.63 13.58
N GLN A 14 10.51 30.07 12.39
CA GLN A 14 9.59 30.62 11.38
C GLN A 14 8.54 29.60 10.92
N ILE A 15 8.97 28.35 10.66
CA ILE A 15 8.05 27.27 10.28
C ILE A 15 7.07 26.98 11.41
N ALA A 16 7.53 26.96 12.67
CA ALA A 16 6.69 26.74 13.83
C ALA A 16 5.65 27.85 14.01
N THR A 17 6.03 29.12 13.82
CA THR A 17 5.10 30.25 13.87
C THR A 17 4.03 30.15 12.78
N ILE A 18 4.43 29.85 11.54
CA ILE A 18 3.48 29.69 10.41
C ILE A 18 2.49 28.55 10.69
N LEU A 19 2.99 27.39 11.12
CA LEU A 19 2.15 26.24 11.42
C LEU A 19 1.20 26.52 12.59
N SER A 20 1.67 27.15 13.67
CA SER A 20 0.86 27.53 14.83
C SER A 20 -0.30 28.43 14.41
N ASN A 21 -0.03 29.48 13.63
CA ASN A 21 -1.05 30.41 13.17
C ASN A 21 -2.12 29.73 12.32
N LEU A 22 -1.73 28.81 11.43
CA LEU A 22 -2.66 28.04 10.60
C LEU A 22 -3.54 27.09 11.43
N VAL A 23 -2.96 26.40 12.43
CA VAL A 23 -3.72 25.52 13.34
C VAL A 23 -4.73 26.34 14.14
N VAL A 24 -4.30 27.46 14.76
CA VAL A 24 -5.17 28.31 15.57
C VAL A 24 -6.33 28.86 14.73
N ALA A 25 -6.05 29.36 13.53
CA ALA A 25 -7.09 29.84 12.61
C ALA A 25 -8.09 28.75 12.21
N GLY A 26 -7.65 27.50 12.03
CA GLY A 26 -8.52 26.36 11.67
C GLY A 26 -9.41 25.83 12.80
N VAL A 27 -9.09 26.20 14.04
CA VAL A 27 -9.75 25.75 15.29
C VAL A 27 -10.64 26.85 15.89
N GLN A 28 -10.35 28.12 15.61
CA GLN A 28 -11.18 29.24 16.04
C GLN A 28 -12.64 29.06 15.58
N GLY A 29 -13.58 29.11 16.53
CA GLY A 29 -15.02 28.97 16.28
C GLY A 29 -15.56 27.54 16.20
N LYS A 30 -14.74 26.52 16.47
CA LYS A 30 -15.19 25.11 16.56
C LYS A 30 -15.18 24.64 18.01
N ASP A 31 -16.37 24.47 18.60
CA ASP A 31 -16.49 23.84 19.91
C ASP A 31 -16.09 22.36 19.87
N GLY A 32 -15.39 21.88 20.90
CA GLY A 32 -15.09 20.45 21.08
C GLY A 32 -13.92 19.90 20.25
N VAL A 33 -12.96 20.73 19.83
CA VAL A 33 -11.71 20.25 19.20
C VAL A 33 -10.78 19.68 20.29
N GLY A 34 -10.84 18.36 20.49
CA GLY A 34 -9.93 17.64 21.38
C GLY A 34 -8.50 17.51 20.80
N MET A 35 -7.53 17.22 21.68
CA MET A 35 -6.11 17.11 21.34
C MET A 35 -5.84 16.20 20.12
N GLY A 36 -6.49 15.04 20.03
CA GLY A 36 -6.28 14.12 18.91
C GLY A 36 -6.67 14.69 17.53
N LYS A 37 -7.67 15.58 17.47
CA LYS A 37 -8.03 16.27 16.22
C LYS A 37 -6.98 17.32 15.84
N LEU A 38 -6.40 18.01 16.84
CA LEU A 38 -5.31 18.96 16.62
C LEU A 38 -4.07 18.24 16.06
N GLU A 39 -3.65 17.15 16.71
CA GLU A 39 -2.50 16.35 16.29
C GLU A 39 -2.68 15.79 14.87
N ALA A 40 -3.87 15.24 14.57
CA ALA A 40 -4.17 14.73 13.24
C ALA A 40 -4.08 15.82 12.16
N GLY A 41 -4.63 17.01 12.44
CA GLY A 41 -4.56 18.17 11.54
C GLY A 41 -3.13 18.68 11.35
N MET A 42 -2.37 18.82 12.44
CA MET A 42 -0.95 19.21 12.40
C MET A 42 -0.12 18.24 11.57
N ARG A 43 -0.32 16.93 11.78
CA ARG A 43 0.37 15.89 11.02
C ARG A 43 0.05 15.96 9.53
N GLN A 44 -1.21 16.19 9.15
CA GLN A 44 -1.59 16.39 7.74
C GLN A 44 -0.90 17.61 7.12
N MET A 45 -0.83 18.73 7.84
CA MET A 45 -0.15 19.93 7.36
C MET A 45 1.36 19.72 7.21
N LEU A 46 2.01 19.10 8.19
CA LEU A 46 3.43 18.74 8.10
C LEU A 46 3.69 17.82 6.90
N GLN A 47 2.75 16.92 6.60
CA GLN A 47 2.83 16.07 5.42
C GLN A 47 2.79 16.87 4.12
N GLU A 48 1.92 17.85 4.03
CA GLU A 48 1.81 18.74 2.86
C GLU A 48 3.07 19.57 2.66
N VAL A 49 3.60 20.15 3.74
CA VAL A 49 4.87 20.88 3.73
C VAL A 49 6.01 19.96 3.28
N GLY A 50 6.10 18.75 3.85
CA GLY A 50 7.09 17.75 3.47
C GLY A 50 7.00 17.34 2.00
N ARG A 51 5.79 17.19 1.46
CA ARG A 51 5.53 16.88 0.05
C ARG A 51 6.07 17.97 -0.89
N GLN A 52 5.78 19.24 -0.58
CA GLN A 52 6.25 20.37 -1.38
C GLN A 52 7.76 20.57 -1.26
N ALA A 53 8.31 20.44 -0.04
CA ALA A 53 9.75 20.53 0.20
C ALA A 53 10.49 19.43 -0.56
N LEU A 54 10.01 18.18 -0.49
CA LEU A 54 10.61 17.05 -1.19
C LEU A 54 10.55 17.22 -2.71
N THR A 55 9.44 17.75 -3.24
CA THR A 55 9.35 18.13 -4.67
C THR A 55 10.48 19.06 -5.06
N GLN A 56 10.68 20.16 -4.31
CA GLN A 56 11.73 21.13 -4.58
C GLN A 56 13.13 20.54 -4.43
N VAL A 57 13.38 19.73 -3.40
CA VAL A 57 14.67 19.07 -3.18
C VAL A 57 15.00 18.14 -4.35
N MET A 58 14.05 17.32 -4.78
CA MET A 58 14.24 16.43 -5.93
C MET A 58 14.57 17.23 -7.20
N GLU A 59 13.78 18.26 -7.50
CA GLU A 59 14.00 19.09 -8.69
C GLU A 59 15.31 19.89 -8.65
N LYS A 60 15.66 20.48 -7.52
CA LYS A 60 16.92 21.23 -7.35
C LYS A 60 18.15 20.32 -7.34
N SER A 61 17.96 19.04 -6.98
CA SER A 61 19.04 18.06 -7.04
C SER A 61 19.29 17.53 -8.45
N ASP A 62 18.40 17.79 -9.43
CA ASP A 62 18.56 17.36 -10.81
C ASP A 62 19.72 18.11 -11.48
N ILE A 63 20.77 17.38 -11.85
CA ILE A 63 21.93 17.94 -12.55
C ILE A 63 21.66 17.79 -14.05
N ILE A 64 21.54 18.92 -14.74
CA ILE A 64 21.24 18.97 -16.17
C ILE A 64 22.53 19.25 -16.94
N GLU A 65 22.88 18.33 -17.84
CA GLU A 65 24.02 18.45 -18.74
C GLU A 65 23.53 18.41 -20.18
N PRO A 66 24.29 18.93 -21.17
CA PRO A 66 23.91 18.82 -22.58
C PRO A 66 23.83 17.36 -23.07
N SER A 67 24.69 16.49 -22.54
CA SER A 67 24.76 15.07 -22.88
C SER A 67 25.29 14.24 -21.73
N ILE A 68 24.82 13.01 -21.60
CA ILE A 68 25.29 12.03 -20.60
C ILE A 68 25.75 10.73 -21.27
N ARG A 69 26.51 9.90 -20.55
CA ARG A 69 26.90 8.56 -21.03
C ARG A 69 25.74 7.57 -20.89
N CYS A 70 25.29 6.99 -22.01
CA CYS A 70 24.28 5.93 -22.03
C CYS A 70 24.89 4.57 -21.63
N ILE A 71 24.03 3.61 -21.26
CA ILE A 71 24.41 2.21 -20.99
C ILE A 71 25.07 1.54 -22.21
N CYS A 72 24.68 1.91 -23.43
CA CYS A 72 25.35 1.44 -24.66
C CYS A 72 26.70 2.14 -24.93
N GLN A 73 27.22 2.87 -23.95
CA GLN A 73 28.45 3.66 -23.96
C GLN A 73 28.49 4.87 -24.89
N HIS A 74 27.47 5.10 -25.71
CA HIS A 74 27.33 6.29 -26.55
C HIS A 74 26.75 7.48 -25.75
N GLN A 75 26.85 8.69 -26.30
CA GLN A 75 26.26 9.88 -25.69
C GLN A 75 24.73 9.91 -25.89
N ALA A 76 23.99 10.23 -24.83
CA ALA A 76 22.57 10.53 -24.87
C ALA A 76 22.37 12.04 -24.73
N ALA A 77 21.61 12.64 -25.65
CA ALA A 77 21.38 14.08 -25.68
C ALA A 77 20.18 14.46 -24.82
N TYR A 78 20.28 15.59 -24.13
CA TYR A 78 19.16 16.17 -23.38
C TYR A 78 17.99 16.49 -24.32
N ARG A 79 16.77 16.20 -23.87
CA ARG A 79 15.54 16.47 -24.62
C ARG A 79 14.62 17.45 -23.93
N CYS A 80 14.25 17.16 -22.69
CA CYS A 80 13.31 17.97 -21.93
C CYS A 80 13.35 17.62 -20.44
N ARG A 81 12.61 18.38 -19.62
CA ARG A 81 12.23 17.93 -18.29
C ARG A 81 10.89 17.19 -18.36
N ARG A 82 10.87 15.93 -17.92
CA ARG A 82 9.69 15.06 -17.90
C ARG A 82 9.14 14.95 -16.48
N GLU A 83 7.82 15.01 -16.36
CA GLU A 83 7.14 14.79 -15.08
C GLU A 83 7.22 13.31 -14.67
N GLY A 84 7.37 13.07 -13.37
CA GLY A 84 7.27 11.79 -12.70
C GLY A 84 6.48 11.95 -11.41
N MET A 85 5.97 10.83 -10.89
CA MET A 85 5.28 10.77 -9.61
C MET A 85 5.87 9.61 -8.82
N VAL A 86 6.19 9.82 -7.54
CA VAL A 86 6.68 8.79 -6.61
C VAL A 86 5.86 8.84 -5.34
N ILE A 87 5.65 7.69 -4.71
CA ILE A 87 4.82 7.57 -3.51
C ILE A 87 5.73 7.46 -2.30
N THR A 88 5.62 8.42 -1.40
CA THR A 88 6.57 8.62 -0.30
C THR A 88 5.84 8.59 1.04
N VAL A 89 6.62 8.67 2.13
CA VAL A 89 6.07 8.89 3.49
C VAL A 89 5.29 10.20 3.62
N PHE A 90 5.49 11.15 2.69
CA PHE A 90 4.73 12.39 2.60
C PHE A 90 3.55 12.31 1.62
N GLY A 91 3.23 11.11 1.12
CA GLY A 91 2.24 10.90 0.08
C GLY A 91 2.81 11.00 -1.33
N ARG A 92 1.94 11.30 -2.31
CA ARG A 92 2.27 11.36 -3.75
C ARG A 92 3.05 12.62 -4.07
N VAL A 93 4.31 12.47 -4.45
CA VAL A 93 5.22 13.58 -4.83
C VAL A 93 5.38 13.58 -6.34
N LYS A 94 4.93 14.66 -6.98
CA LYS A 94 5.20 14.93 -8.40
C LYS A 94 6.48 15.74 -8.52
N TYR A 95 7.30 15.44 -9.52
CA TYR A 95 8.56 16.14 -9.74
C TYR A 95 8.91 16.13 -11.23
N LYS A 96 9.60 17.17 -11.68
CA LYS A 96 10.17 17.25 -13.03
C LYS A 96 11.65 16.86 -12.99
N ARG A 97 12.11 16.20 -14.05
CA ARG A 97 13.51 15.78 -14.16
C ARG A 97 13.99 15.71 -15.59
N SER A 98 15.30 15.85 -15.77
CA SER A 98 15.97 15.73 -17.04
C SER A 98 15.74 14.36 -17.70
N TYR A 99 15.40 14.40 -18.99
CA TYR A 99 15.18 13.23 -19.83
C TYR A 99 16.09 13.29 -21.05
N TYR A 100 16.84 12.22 -21.28
CA TYR A 100 17.81 12.10 -22.36
C TYR A 100 17.42 10.95 -23.28
N ILE A 101 17.72 11.07 -24.56
CA ILE A 101 17.55 9.96 -25.52
C ILE A 101 18.89 9.71 -26.20
N CYS A 102 19.32 8.45 -26.20
CA CYS A 102 20.48 8.04 -26.98
C CYS A 102 20.09 7.88 -28.47
N PRO A 103 20.74 8.59 -29.40
CA PRO A 103 20.43 8.48 -30.82
C PRO A 103 20.83 7.12 -31.41
N GLN A 104 21.76 6.40 -30.79
CA GLN A 104 22.25 5.10 -31.27
C GLN A 104 21.32 3.94 -30.92
N CYS A 105 20.93 3.82 -29.65
CA CYS A 105 20.08 2.70 -29.20
C CYS A 105 18.62 3.08 -28.94
N GLY A 106 18.25 4.37 -29.07
CA GLY A 106 16.91 4.87 -28.79
C GLY A 106 16.51 4.87 -27.31
N ARG A 107 17.37 4.41 -26.39
CA ARG A 107 17.04 4.28 -24.97
C ARG A 107 16.90 5.65 -24.30
N GLY A 108 15.83 5.78 -23.53
CA GLY A 108 15.56 6.94 -22.69
C GLY A 108 16.22 6.84 -21.31
N GLU A 109 17.00 7.83 -20.92
CA GLU A 109 17.74 7.87 -19.66
C GLU A 109 17.19 8.96 -18.73
N LYS A 110 17.05 8.64 -17.43
CA LYS A 110 16.62 9.56 -16.37
C LYS A 110 17.63 9.50 -15.20
N PRO A 111 18.67 10.35 -15.20
CA PRO A 111 19.75 10.27 -14.21
C PRO A 111 19.28 10.44 -12.76
N LEU A 112 18.34 11.36 -12.53
CA LEU A 112 17.81 11.61 -11.19
C LEU A 112 17.15 10.36 -10.59
N ASP A 113 16.30 9.67 -11.36
CA ASP A 113 15.59 8.44 -10.94
C ASP A 113 16.58 7.37 -10.47
N LYS A 114 17.63 7.15 -11.26
CA LYS A 114 18.67 6.16 -10.93
C LYS A 114 19.41 6.51 -9.65
N ARG A 115 19.80 7.78 -9.49
CA ARG A 115 20.56 8.22 -8.31
C ARG A 115 19.74 8.15 -7.03
N LEU A 116 18.46 8.49 -7.11
CA LEU A 116 17.53 8.40 -5.97
C LEU A 116 16.95 6.99 -5.78
N GLN A 117 17.26 6.04 -6.67
CA GLN A 117 16.73 4.67 -6.66
C GLN A 117 15.19 4.63 -6.67
N ILE A 118 14.59 5.51 -7.46
CA ILE A 118 13.13 5.62 -7.60
C ILE A 118 12.70 5.30 -9.02
N MET A 119 11.47 4.81 -9.16
CA MET A 119 10.81 4.66 -10.45
C MET A 119 9.47 5.40 -10.41
N PRO A 120 9.04 6.06 -11.51
CA PRO A 120 7.73 6.71 -11.56
C PRO A 120 6.60 5.70 -11.34
N GLY A 121 5.63 6.07 -10.50
CA GLY A 121 4.52 5.22 -10.07
C GLY A 121 4.82 4.44 -8.79
N GLU A 122 6.10 4.14 -8.53
CA GLU A 122 6.51 3.30 -7.42
C GLU A 122 6.62 4.01 -6.07
N MET A 123 6.68 3.20 -5.02
CA MET A 123 7.02 3.62 -3.66
C MET A 123 8.50 4.00 -3.55
N SER A 124 8.80 5.02 -2.76
CA SER A 124 10.18 5.43 -2.48
C SER A 124 10.92 4.38 -1.63
N PRO A 125 12.27 4.34 -1.69
CA PRO A 125 13.09 3.49 -0.83
C PRO A 125 12.82 3.66 0.67
N GLY A 126 12.35 4.84 1.10
CA GLY A 126 11.97 5.10 2.50
C GLY A 126 10.60 4.53 2.88
N LEU A 127 9.64 4.49 1.95
CA LEU A 127 8.29 3.98 2.22
C LEU A 127 8.22 2.44 2.16
N LYS A 128 8.92 1.84 1.19
CA LYS A 128 8.95 0.37 0.96
C LYS A 128 9.18 -0.44 2.26
N PRO A 129 10.21 -0.19 3.08
CA PRO A 129 10.47 -0.98 4.29
C PRO A 129 9.39 -0.79 5.37
N LEU A 130 8.80 0.40 5.49
CA LEU A 130 7.74 0.66 6.46
C LEU A 130 6.48 -0.17 6.14
N LEU A 131 6.07 -0.17 4.88
CA LEU A 131 4.91 -0.97 4.44
C LEU A 131 5.20 -2.47 4.49
N ALA A 132 6.42 -2.89 4.17
CA ALA A 132 6.83 -4.29 4.31
C ALA A 132 6.77 -4.75 5.78
N LEU A 133 7.25 -3.93 6.72
CA LEU A 133 7.16 -4.22 8.15
C LEU A 133 5.71 -4.36 8.62
N LEU A 134 4.82 -3.45 8.18
CA LEU A 134 3.40 -3.56 8.49
C LEU A 134 2.79 -4.87 7.94
N GLY A 135 3.06 -5.20 6.67
CA GLY A 135 2.56 -6.43 6.05
C GLY A 135 3.13 -7.72 6.64
N ILE A 136 4.29 -7.68 7.31
CA ILE A 136 4.87 -8.83 8.03
C ILE A 136 4.22 -9.01 9.40
N GLN A 137 3.87 -7.90 10.06
CA GLN A 137 3.40 -7.95 11.45
C GLN A 137 1.90 -8.19 11.59
N THR A 138 1.13 -7.88 10.56
CA THR A 138 -0.34 -7.97 10.62
C THR A 138 -0.95 -8.40 9.27
N SER A 139 -2.26 -8.62 9.24
CA SER A 139 -3.01 -8.92 8.00
C SER A 139 -2.95 -7.73 7.03
N PHE A 140 -3.23 -7.97 5.75
CA PHE A 140 -3.20 -6.89 4.74
C PHE A 140 -4.15 -5.74 5.08
N ASP A 141 -5.37 -6.06 5.52
CA ASP A 141 -6.37 -5.05 5.88
C ASP A 141 -5.91 -4.20 7.07
N GLU A 142 -5.40 -4.83 8.13
CA GLU A 142 -4.88 -4.09 9.29
C GLU A 142 -3.60 -3.32 8.93
N ALA A 143 -2.74 -3.87 8.07
CA ALA A 143 -1.56 -3.15 7.57
C ALA A 143 -1.95 -1.90 6.77
N ALA A 144 -3.01 -1.98 5.95
CA ALA A 144 -3.54 -0.84 5.22
C ALA A 144 -4.13 0.22 6.16
N LYS A 145 -4.90 -0.20 7.19
CA LYS A 145 -5.42 0.69 8.24
C LYS A 145 -4.29 1.38 9.01
N LEU A 146 -3.26 0.63 9.42
CA LEU A 146 -2.10 1.18 10.12
C LEU A 146 -1.26 2.09 9.21
N ALA A 147 -1.07 1.75 7.94
CA ALA A 147 -0.40 2.63 6.98
C ALA A 147 -1.14 3.97 6.84
N LYS A 148 -2.48 3.93 6.80
CA LYS A 148 -3.29 5.15 6.80
C LYS A 148 -3.20 5.90 8.13
N LEU A 149 -3.27 5.21 9.27
CA LEU A 149 -3.26 5.84 10.58
C LEU A 149 -1.90 6.47 10.93
N LEU A 150 -0.82 5.78 10.61
CA LEU A 150 0.55 6.15 11.01
C LEU A 150 1.24 6.99 9.95
N LEU A 151 1.10 6.62 8.68
CA LEU A 151 1.82 7.24 7.56
C LEU A 151 0.91 8.12 6.71
N LEU A 152 -0.40 8.16 6.96
CA LEU A 152 -1.40 8.82 6.09
C LEU A 152 -1.33 8.35 4.62
N VAL A 153 -0.74 7.18 4.39
CA VAL A 153 -0.63 6.57 3.06
C VAL A 153 -1.83 5.67 2.84
N ASP A 154 -2.63 6.01 1.83
CA ASP A 154 -3.73 5.18 1.37
C ASP A 154 -3.19 4.06 0.48
N ILE A 155 -3.22 2.82 0.99
CA ILE A 155 -3.08 1.63 0.15
C ILE A 155 -4.44 1.39 -0.51
N ILE A 156 -4.67 2.06 -1.64
CA ILE A 156 -5.90 1.93 -2.42
C ILE A 156 -5.68 1.06 -3.65
N TRP A 157 -6.76 0.44 -4.15
CA TRP A 157 -6.75 -0.32 -5.40
C TRP A 157 -6.08 0.41 -6.57
N ARG A 158 -6.26 1.73 -6.67
CA ARG A 158 -5.59 2.56 -7.67
C ARG A 158 -4.06 2.44 -7.64
N LEU A 159 -3.47 2.25 -6.45
CA LEU A 159 -2.03 2.04 -6.30
C LEU A 159 -1.58 0.75 -6.99
N ILE A 160 -2.38 -0.31 -6.85
CA ILE A 160 -2.16 -1.59 -7.49
C ILE A 160 -2.35 -1.44 -9.01
N GLU A 161 -3.37 -0.72 -9.46
CA GLU A 161 -3.60 -0.45 -10.89
C GLU A 161 -2.44 0.33 -11.52
N GLU A 162 -1.92 1.35 -10.83
CA GLU A 162 -0.82 2.19 -11.31
C GLU A 162 0.50 1.40 -11.40
N ASN A 163 0.76 0.47 -10.46
CA ASN A 163 2.04 -0.24 -10.35
C ASN A 163 2.03 -1.64 -10.96
N PHE A 164 0.88 -2.29 -10.97
CA PHE A 164 0.66 -3.66 -11.42
C PHE A 164 -0.61 -3.72 -12.29
N PRO A 165 -0.62 -3.07 -13.46
CA PRO A 165 -1.82 -2.94 -14.28
C PRO A 165 -2.39 -4.27 -14.80
N GLN A 166 -1.59 -5.34 -14.78
CA GLN A 166 -2.00 -6.69 -15.16
C GLN A 166 -2.46 -7.54 -13.96
N ALA A 167 -2.39 -7.01 -12.73
CA ALA A 167 -2.81 -7.74 -11.55
C ALA A 167 -4.34 -7.88 -11.51
N ILE A 168 -4.80 -9.12 -11.37
CA ILE A 168 -6.21 -9.41 -11.09
C ILE A 168 -6.45 -9.04 -9.63
N GLN A 169 -7.38 -8.11 -9.43
CA GLN A 169 -7.75 -7.64 -8.10
C GLN A 169 -8.95 -8.42 -7.61
N ILE A 170 -8.76 -9.12 -6.49
CA ILE A 170 -9.79 -9.93 -5.86
C ILE A 170 -10.01 -9.35 -4.47
N LEU A 171 -11.26 -9.01 -4.17
CA LEU A 171 -11.64 -8.64 -2.81
C LEU A 171 -11.63 -9.88 -1.92
N ASP A 172 -11.14 -9.78 -0.69
CA ASP A 172 -11.21 -10.89 0.24
C ASP A 172 -12.67 -11.22 0.59
N TRP A 173 -13.09 -12.46 0.28
CA TRP A 173 -14.45 -12.92 0.52
C TRP A 173 -14.81 -12.94 2.00
N TYR A 174 -13.90 -13.40 2.86
CA TYR A 174 -14.17 -13.49 4.30
C TYR A 174 -14.34 -12.10 4.89
N HIS A 175 -13.52 -11.15 4.44
CA HIS A 175 -13.64 -9.76 4.87
C HIS A 175 -14.90 -9.08 4.32
N ALA A 176 -15.29 -9.37 3.07
CA ALA A 176 -16.54 -8.89 2.50
C ALA A 176 -17.77 -9.38 3.28
N VAL A 177 -17.73 -10.61 3.79
CA VAL A 177 -18.81 -11.19 4.60
C VAL A 177 -18.97 -10.52 5.96
N GLU A 178 -17.90 -9.95 6.54
CA GLU A 178 -18.00 -9.21 7.82
C GLU A 178 -18.95 -8.01 7.74
N TYR A 179 -19.13 -7.43 6.56
CA TYR A 179 -20.10 -6.34 6.34
C TYR A 179 -21.56 -6.78 6.45
N LEU A 180 -21.86 -8.08 6.33
CA LEU A 180 -23.23 -8.59 6.39
C LEU A 180 -23.76 -8.72 7.82
N THR A 181 -22.89 -9.03 8.79
CA THR A 181 -23.31 -9.27 10.19
C THR A 181 -24.01 -8.04 10.82
N PRO A 182 -23.44 -6.82 10.72
CA PRO A 182 -24.11 -5.62 11.23
C PRO A 182 -25.45 -5.33 10.54
N VAL A 183 -25.60 -5.69 9.26
CA VAL A 183 -26.86 -5.53 8.52
C VAL A 183 -27.93 -6.44 9.08
N ALA A 184 -27.62 -7.72 9.27
CA ALA A 184 -28.56 -8.68 9.84
C ALA A 184 -29.01 -8.27 11.25
N GLN A 185 -28.06 -7.83 12.09
CA GLN A 185 -28.32 -7.39 13.46
C GLN A 185 -29.20 -6.13 13.52
N ALA A 186 -29.05 -5.22 12.57
CA ALA A 186 -29.88 -4.02 12.47
C ALA A 186 -31.28 -4.31 11.90
N ALA A 187 -31.38 -5.22 10.93
CA ALA A 187 -32.61 -5.49 10.20
C ALA A 187 -33.57 -6.45 10.93
N PHE A 188 -33.06 -7.36 11.78
CA PHE A 188 -33.88 -8.41 12.40
C PHE A 188 -33.59 -8.54 13.90
N GLN A 189 -34.65 -8.67 14.71
CA GLN A 189 -34.51 -8.91 16.15
C GLN A 189 -34.26 -10.38 16.48
N GLU A 190 -34.83 -11.29 15.69
CA GLU A 190 -34.76 -12.73 15.94
C GLU A 190 -33.50 -13.35 15.36
N THR A 191 -32.74 -14.06 16.19
CA THR A 191 -31.47 -14.73 15.81
C THR A 191 -31.63 -15.69 14.63
N ASP A 192 -32.77 -16.38 14.52
CA ASP A 192 -33.03 -17.31 13.43
C ASP A 192 -33.17 -16.58 12.09
N LYS A 193 -33.85 -15.42 12.07
CA LYS A 193 -33.96 -14.57 10.87
C LYS A 193 -32.60 -13.97 10.48
N GLN A 194 -31.82 -13.51 11.47
CA GLN A 194 -30.45 -13.03 11.22
C GLN A 194 -29.61 -14.13 10.55
N THR A 195 -29.64 -15.33 11.11
CA THR A 195 -28.86 -16.49 10.63
C THR A 195 -29.30 -16.92 9.23
N ALA A 196 -30.61 -16.99 8.98
CA ALA A 196 -31.16 -17.33 7.68
C ALA A 196 -30.76 -16.29 6.61
N TRP A 197 -30.91 -15.00 6.92
CA TRP A 197 -30.51 -13.93 6.00
C TRP A 197 -29.00 -13.95 5.71
N LEU A 198 -28.16 -14.09 6.75
CA LEU A 198 -26.71 -14.19 6.58
C LEU A 198 -26.29 -15.38 5.72
N THR A 199 -26.94 -16.53 5.91
CA THR A 199 -26.66 -17.74 5.11
C THR A 199 -26.95 -17.49 3.64
N THR A 200 -28.13 -16.95 3.33
CA THR A 200 -28.54 -16.60 1.96
C THR A 200 -27.60 -15.57 1.34
N MET A 201 -27.23 -14.51 2.06
CA MET A 201 -26.34 -13.47 1.52
C MET A 201 -24.91 -13.97 1.29
N LYS A 202 -24.38 -14.80 2.19
CA LYS A 202 -23.07 -15.47 1.99
C LYS A 202 -23.10 -16.34 0.75
N GLU A 203 -24.19 -17.08 0.51
CA GLU A 203 -24.37 -17.89 -0.68
C GLU A 203 -24.42 -17.03 -1.95
N HIS A 204 -25.18 -15.94 -1.95
CA HIS A 204 -25.21 -15.01 -3.09
C HIS A 204 -23.83 -14.43 -3.40
N LEU A 205 -23.08 -13.96 -2.39
CA LEU A 205 -21.69 -13.53 -2.59
C LEU A 205 -20.89 -14.69 -3.18
N TRP A 206 -20.93 -15.87 -2.57
CA TRP A 206 -20.17 -17.04 -3.02
C TRP A 206 -20.39 -17.33 -4.51
N PHE A 207 -21.60 -17.19 -5.03
CA PHE A 207 -21.94 -17.43 -6.44
C PHE A 207 -21.85 -16.20 -7.36
N SER A 208 -21.06 -15.18 -7.00
CA SER A 208 -20.91 -13.92 -7.76
C SER A 208 -22.20 -13.12 -7.95
N ARG A 209 -23.23 -13.35 -7.14
CA ARG A 209 -24.51 -12.62 -7.20
C ARG A 209 -24.47 -11.37 -6.34
N THR A 210 -23.36 -10.63 -6.44
CA THR A 210 -23.07 -9.46 -5.59
C THR A 210 -24.12 -8.36 -5.77
N GLN A 211 -24.68 -8.18 -6.98
CA GLN A 211 -25.79 -7.24 -7.19
C GLN A 211 -27.02 -7.60 -6.35
N THR A 212 -27.37 -8.88 -6.27
CA THR A 212 -28.49 -9.33 -5.41
C THR A 212 -28.26 -9.01 -3.95
N VAL A 213 -27.00 -9.08 -3.48
CA VAL A 213 -26.63 -8.70 -2.10
C VAL A 213 -26.75 -7.20 -1.89
N ILE A 214 -26.33 -6.38 -2.86
CA ILE A 214 -26.51 -4.92 -2.83
C ILE A 214 -27.99 -4.58 -2.72
N ASP A 215 -28.82 -5.16 -3.59
CA ASP A 215 -30.27 -4.92 -3.61
C ASP A 215 -30.93 -5.36 -2.29
N ALA A 216 -30.51 -6.51 -1.74
CA ALA A 216 -31.01 -7.01 -0.46
C ALA A 216 -30.58 -6.12 0.73
N CYS A 217 -29.36 -5.57 0.73
CA CYS A 217 -28.92 -4.59 1.73
C CYS A 217 -29.76 -3.31 1.64
N LEU A 218 -29.99 -2.78 0.43
CA LEU A 218 -30.80 -1.58 0.25
C LEU A 218 -32.27 -1.79 0.66
N ALA A 219 -32.81 -2.99 0.47
CA ALA A 219 -34.18 -3.33 0.86
C ALA A 219 -34.42 -3.30 2.38
N VAL A 220 -33.36 -3.45 3.19
CA VAL A 220 -33.42 -3.42 4.66
C VAL A 220 -32.77 -2.18 5.26
N ALA A 221 -32.35 -1.22 4.42
CA ALA A 221 -31.73 0.02 4.88
C ALA A 221 -32.76 0.95 5.51
N ASP A 222 -32.38 1.57 6.64
CA ASP A 222 -33.16 2.65 7.24
C ASP A 222 -32.71 4.02 6.67
N PRO A 223 -33.54 4.69 5.84
CA PRO A 223 -33.18 5.97 5.24
C PRO A 223 -33.11 7.12 6.25
N THR A 224 -33.63 6.93 7.47
CA THR A 224 -33.61 7.96 8.53
C THR A 224 -32.35 7.89 9.39
N SER A 225 -31.60 6.79 9.33
CA SER A 225 -30.37 6.59 10.08
C SER A 225 -29.17 7.22 9.38
N VAL A 226 -28.50 8.12 10.10
CA VAL A 226 -27.27 8.81 9.62
C VAL A 226 -26.10 7.83 9.42
N SER A 227 -26.14 6.66 10.07
CA SER A 227 -25.08 5.63 10.00
C SER A 227 -25.69 4.23 9.85
N ASP A 228 -26.55 4.06 8.85
CA ASP A 228 -27.19 2.77 8.56
C ASP A 228 -26.16 1.72 8.10
N PRO A 229 -26.06 0.56 8.78
CA PRO A 229 -25.16 -0.52 8.37
C PRO A 229 -25.45 -1.07 6.98
N ALA A 230 -26.71 -1.11 6.55
CA ALA A 230 -27.10 -1.68 5.26
C ALA A 230 -26.72 -0.77 4.09
N ALA A 231 -26.93 0.54 4.22
CA ALA A 231 -26.47 1.54 3.26
C ALA A 231 -24.94 1.55 3.14
N LYS A 232 -24.23 1.41 4.28
CA LYS A 232 -22.76 1.30 4.30
C LYS A 232 -22.29 0.03 3.59
N ALA A 233 -22.91 -1.12 3.86
CA ALA A 233 -22.59 -2.39 3.21
C ALA A 233 -22.89 -2.34 1.70
N ALA A 234 -24.05 -1.83 1.29
CA ALA A 234 -24.41 -1.64 -0.12
C ALA A 234 -23.38 -0.77 -0.85
N THR A 235 -22.98 0.36 -0.27
CA THR A 235 -21.94 1.24 -0.83
C THR A 235 -20.60 0.51 -0.96
N TYR A 236 -20.22 -0.27 0.06
CA TYR A 236 -18.98 -1.06 0.05
C TYR A 236 -18.98 -2.10 -1.08
N PHE A 237 -20.07 -2.87 -1.22
CA PHE A 237 -20.20 -3.87 -2.29
C PHE A 237 -20.27 -3.23 -3.68
N GLN A 238 -20.98 -2.11 -3.83
CA GLN A 238 -21.05 -1.37 -5.10
C GLN A 238 -19.66 -0.90 -5.56
N ASN A 239 -18.87 -0.34 -4.64
CA ASN A 239 -17.52 0.15 -4.94
C ASN A 239 -16.52 -0.96 -5.31
N ASN A 240 -16.81 -2.20 -4.91
CA ASN A 240 -15.96 -3.37 -5.14
C ASN A 240 -16.57 -4.40 -6.11
N LEU A 241 -17.72 -4.12 -6.73
CA LEU A 241 -18.49 -5.07 -7.54
C LEU A 241 -17.63 -5.80 -8.58
N ALA A 242 -16.78 -5.05 -9.29
CA ALA A 242 -15.87 -5.61 -10.31
C ALA A 242 -14.80 -6.58 -9.77
N ARG A 243 -14.54 -6.58 -8.45
CA ARG A 243 -13.52 -7.39 -7.77
C ARG A 243 -14.12 -8.61 -7.06
N MET A 244 -15.42 -8.82 -7.18
CA MET A 244 -16.20 -9.80 -6.41
C MET A 244 -16.82 -10.89 -7.29
N ASP A 245 -16.24 -11.16 -8.48
CA ASP A 245 -16.65 -12.30 -9.32
C ASP A 245 -16.06 -13.61 -8.81
N TYR A 246 -16.47 -13.96 -7.60
CA TYR A 246 -15.91 -15.04 -6.82
C TYR A 246 -16.06 -16.43 -7.47
N ALA A 247 -17.18 -16.72 -8.12
CA ALA A 247 -17.39 -17.99 -8.82
C ALA A 247 -16.42 -18.17 -9.98
N SER A 248 -16.27 -17.16 -10.84
CA SER A 248 -15.35 -17.20 -11.98
C SER A 248 -13.90 -17.30 -11.50
N LEU A 249 -13.53 -16.49 -10.50
CA LEU A 249 -12.17 -16.48 -9.96
C LEU A 249 -11.78 -17.83 -9.33
N ARG A 250 -12.70 -18.49 -8.61
CA ARG A 250 -12.46 -19.85 -8.10
C ARG A 250 -12.29 -20.87 -9.23
N GLN A 251 -13.09 -20.77 -10.29
CA GLN A 251 -12.98 -21.68 -11.43
C GLN A 251 -11.63 -21.53 -12.15
N GLN A 252 -11.04 -20.34 -12.13
CA GLN A 252 -9.69 -20.05 -12.62
C GLN A 252 -8.57 -20.43 -11.63
N GLY A 253 -8.92 -20.96 -10.45
CA GLY A 253 -7.96 -21.42 -9.44
C GLY A 253 -7.41 -20.32 -8.52
N TYR A 254 -7.99 -19.12 -8.52
CA TYR A 254 -7.56 -18.05 -7.62
C TYR A 254 -8.01 -18.30 -6.17
N PHE A 255 -7.19 -17.82 -5.24
CA PHE A 255 -7.55 -17.78 -3.83
C PHE A 255 -8.55 -16.65 -3.56
N MET A 256 -9.57 -16.94 -2.75
CA MET A 256 -10.66 -16.01 -2.46
C MET A 256 -10.46 -15.18 -1.19
N GLY A 257 -9.34 -15.39 -0.50
CA GLY A 257 -8.99 -14.63 0.69
C GLY A 257 -7.51 -14.76 1.03
N SER A 258 -7.05 -13.88 1.91
CA SER A 258 -5.65 -13.79 2.35
C SER A 258 -5.19 -14.98 3.18
N GLY A 259 -6.11 -15.81 3.70
CA GLY A 259 -5.78 -16.88 4.66
C GLY A 259 -4.71 -17.88 4.18
N ALA A 260 -4.70 -18.24 2.89
CA ALA A 260 -3.65 -19.11 2.34
C ALA A 260 -2.27 -18.43 2.36
N LEU A 261 -2.23 -17.15 1.99
CA LEU A 261 -1.04 -16.29 2.03
C LEU A 261 -0.55 -16.08 3.47
N GLU A 262 -1.46 -15.72 4.38
CA GLU A 262 -1.16 -15.52 5.80
C GLU A 262 -0.66 -16.80 6.47
N SER A 263 -1.27 -17.93 6.14
CA SER A 263 -0.78 -19.25 6.56
C SER A 263 0.64 -19.45 6.03
N GLY A 264 0.90 -19.25 4.74
CA GLY A 264 2.24 -19.35 4.16
C GLY A 264 3.29 -18.49 4.89
N CYS A 265 3.00 -17.20 5.09
CA CYS A 265 3.86 -16.28 5.85
C CYS A 265 4.10 -16.77 7.29
N LYS A 266 3.05 -17.25 7.96
CA LYS A 266 3.15 -17.83 9.30
C LYS A 266 4.02 -19.07 9.32
N GLN A 267 3.88 -19.97 8.34
CA GLN A 267 4.64 -21.20 8.28
C GLN A 267 6.12 -20.97 7.97
N ILE A 268 6.42 -20.11 7.00
CA ILE A 268 7.78 -19.81 6.54
C ILE A 268 8.51 -18.95 7.57
N GLY A 269 7.91 -17.81 7.95
CA GLY A 269 8.51 -16.84 8.85
C GLY A 269 8.24 -17.16 10.30
N THR A 270 7.03 -16.84 10.76
CA THR A 270 6.66 -16.77 12.18
C THR A 270 7.00 -18.04 12.96
N MET A 271 6.60 -19.21 12.48
CA MET A 271 6.78 -20.47 13.21
C MET A 271 8.24 -20.92 13.34
N ARG A 272 9.14 -20.42 12.48
CA ARG A 272 10.56 -20.82 12.52
C ARG A 272 11.48 -19.73 13.06
N LEU A 273 11.27 -18.50 12.64
CA LEU A 273 12.14 -17.38 12.91
C LEU A 273 11.80 -16.68 14.24
N LYS A 274 10.54 -16.71 14.69
CA LYS A 274 10.08 -16.07 15.95
C LYS A 274 10.00 -17.05 17.14
N ARG A 275 10.84 -18.09 17.18
CA ARG A 275 10.88 -19.03 18.31
C ARG A 275 11.65 -18.44 19.49
N SER A 276 11.30 -18.85 20.71
CA SER A 276 12.03 -18.44 21.92
C SER A 276 13.52 -18.77 21.80
N GLY A 277 14.39 -17.82 22.14
CA GLY A 277 15.85 -17.94 22.05
C GLY A 277 16.43 -17.86 20.64
N ALA A 278 15.61 -17.63 19.60
CA ALA A 278 16.11 -17.52 18.24
C ALA A 278 16.83 -16.18 18.02
N GLN A 279 18.13 -16.25 17.68
CA GLN A 279 18.94 -15.13 17.24
C GLN A 279 19.43 -15.40 15.83
N TRP A 280 19.35 -14.39 14.96
CA TRP A 280 19.70 -14.53 13.56
C TRP A 280 20.53 -13.33 13.12
N LEU A 281 21.59 -13.59 12.34
CA LEU A 281 22.12 -12.59 11.41
C LEU A 281 21.12 -12.45 10.24
N GLU A 282 21.03 -11.26 9.63
CA GLU A 282 20.06 -10.98 8.56
C GLU A 282 20.15 -12.00 7.41
N ASP A 283 21.36 -12.26 6.92
CA ASP A 283 21.58 -13.25 5.88
C ASP A 283 21.16 -14.64 6.33
N GLY A 284 21.46 -15.03 7.57
CA GLY A 284 21.04 -16.31 8.13
C GLY A 284 19.51 -16.48 8.15
N ALA A 285 18.78 -15.45 8.59
CA ALA A 285 17.32 -15.46 8.55
C ALA A 285 16.78 -15.57 7.12
N ARG A 286 17.40 -14.85 6.17
CA ARG A 286 17.03 -14.88 4.74
C ARG A 286 17.25 -16.27 4.14
N TRP A 287 18.39 -16.91 4.39
CA TRP A 287 18.68 -18.26 3.90
C TRP A 287 17.72 -19.30 4.48
N VAL A 288 17.43 -19.22 5.78
CA VAL A 288 16.48 -20.15 6.42
C VAL A 288 15.07 -19.95 5.88
N ALA A 289 14.62 -18.71 5.69
CA ALA A 289 13.31 -18.44 5.09
C ALA A 289 13.21 -19.03 3.68
N LYS A 290 14.23 -18.84 2.83
CA LYS A 290 14.29 -19.42 1.47
C LYS A 290 14.26 -20.94 1.50
N ALA A 291 15.13 -21.57 2.30
CA ALA A 291 15.18 -23.02 2.44
C ALA A 291 13.85 -23.60 2.91
N ARG A 292 13.19 -22.92 3.85
CA ARG A 292 11.89 -23.34 4.38
C ARG A 292 10.75 -23.16 3.38
N ALA A 293 10.78 -22.11 2.56
CA ALA A 293 9.82 -21.92 1.47
C ALA A 293 9.92 -23.08 0.47
N VAL A 294 11.14 -23.43 0.05
CA VAL A 294 11.43 -24.56 -0.86
C VAL A 294 11.00 -25.90 -0.24
N TRP A 295 11.27 -26.10 1.05
CA TRP A 295 10.85 -27.31 1.76
C TRP A 295 9.33 -27.46 1.79
N LEU A 296 8.61 -26.39 2.16
CA LEU A 296 7.14 -26.41 2.27
C LEU A 296 6.44 -26.48 0.91
N SER A 297 7.08 -26.01 -0.17
CA SER A 297 6.57 -26.16 -1.53
C SER A 297 6.82 -27.53 -2.15
N GLY A 298 7.53 -28.43 -1.46
CA GLY A 298 7.91 -29.75 -1.98
C GLY A 298 9.05 -29.72 -3.01
N GLN A 299 9.67 -28.57 -3.25
CA GLN A 299 10.71 -28.36 -4.27
C GLN A 299 12.14 -28.61 -3.75
N TRP A 300 12.28 -29.17 -2.55
CA TRP A 300 13.59 -29.37 -1.92
C TRP A 300 14.54 -30.20 -2.79
N GLN A 301 14.06 -31.32 -3.34
CA GLN A 301 14.90 -32.19 -4.15
C GLN A 301 15.33 -31.54 -5.45
N GLU A 302 14.45 -30.77 -6.09
CA GLU A 302 14.74 -30.04 -7.33
C GLU A 302 15.84 -29.00 -7.10
N VAL A 303 15.70 -28.16 -6.07
CA VAL A 303 16.70 -27.13 -5.74
C VAL A 303 18.05 -27.74 -5.35
N VAL A 304 18.05 -28.85 -4.60
CA VAL A 304 19.29 -29.54 -4.24
C VAL A 304 19.95 -30.17 -5.46
N HIS A 305 19.18 -30.76 -6.37
CA HIS A 305 19.70 -31.32 -7.61
C HIS A 305 20.33 -30.24 -8.50
N ASP A 306 19.63 -29.12 -8.69
CA ASP A 306 20.13 -27.97 -9.46
C ASP A 306 21.43 -27.43 -8.84
N TYR A 307 21.47 -27.28 -7.51
CA TYR A 307 22.66 -26.81 -6.81
C TYR A 307 23.85 -27.78 -6.98
N ALA A 308 23.61 -29.09 -6.92
CA ALA A 308 24.64 -30.10 -7.13
C ALA A 308 25.15 -30.13 -8.58
N SER A 309 24.36 -29.65 -9.54
CA SER A 309 24.71 -29.57 -10.96
C SER A 309 25.48 -28.29 -11.33
N LEU A 310 25.55 -27.30 -10.44
CA LEU A 310 26.32 -26.09 -10.69
C LEU A 310 27.83 -26.44 -10.71
N PRO A 311 28.59 -25.95 -11.70
CA PRO A 311 30.02 -26.18 -11.75
C PRO A 311 30.65 -25.56 -10.50
N VAL A 312 31.13 -26.42 -9.60
CA VAL A 312 31.78 -26.01 -8.35
C VAL A 312 32.99 -25.16 -8.74
N THR A 313 32.87 -23.85 -8.62
CA THR A 313 34.03 -22.95 -8.71
C THR A 313 34.60 -22.92 -7.28
N ILE A 314 35.59 -23.78 -7.05
CA ILE A 314 36.47 -23.69 -5.88
C ILE A 314 37.36 -22.45 -6.07
#